data_AF-A0AAW2L330-F1
#
_entry.id   AF-A0AAW2L330-F1
#
_cell.length_a   1.000
_cell.length_b   1.000
_cell.length_c   1.000
_cell.angle_alpha   90.00
_cell.angle_beta   90.00
_cell.angle_gamma   90.00
#
_symmetry.space_group_name_H-M   'P 1'
#
loop_
_entity.id
_entity.type
_entity.pdbx_description
1 polymer ?
#
loop_
_entity_poly.entity_id
_entity_poly.type
_entity_poly.pdbx_seq_one_letter_code
_entity_poly.pdbx_strand_id
1 'polypeptide(L)'
;MIGKRLLRHSLKSDPHISSKIHVSKQTYGSLSDMMGQRDFSWNETSQMIVVSDNVFESYLKVDPNVKTMRFKPFPYFPIWCEILENENGVSHINSS
;
A
#
# COMPACT_ATOMS: atom_id res chain seq x y z
N MET A 1 38.39 -0.44 35.72
CA MET A 1 36.93 -0.24 35.93
C MET A 1 36.36 0.56 34.75
N ILE A 2 35.48 -0.11 33.99
CA ILE A 2 34.34 0.39 33.19
C ILE A 2 34.63 1.46 32.12
N GLY A 3 35.00 0.99 30.93
CA GLY A 3 34.90 1.75 29.68
C GLY A 3 33.45 1.92 29.25
N LYS A 4 32.90 3.14 29.38
CA LYS A 4 31.59 3.50 28.83
C LYS A 4 31.78 3.99 27.41
N ARG A 5 32.06 3.06 26.50
CA ARG A 5 32.00 3.33 25.05
C ARG A 5 30.54 3.44 24.68
N LEU A 6 30.03 4.67 24.67
CA LEU A 6 28.72 5.02 24.12
C LEU A 6 28.70 4.56 22.67
N LEU A 7 28.14 3.38 22.42
CA LEU A 7 27.75 2.95 21.09
C LEU A 7 26.57 3.83 20.69
N ARG A 8 26.88 5.02 20.17
CA ARG A 8 26.06 5.70 19.17
C ARG A 8 26.07 4.77 17.95
N HIS A 9 25.37 3.63 18.04
CA HIS A 9 25.08 2.85 16.87
C HIS A 9 24.19 3.77 16.04
N SER A 10 24.77 4.20 14.93
CA SER A 10 24.07 4.98 13.94
C SER A 10 22.72 4.30 13.70
N LEU A 11 21.63 5.04 13.84
CA LEU A 11 20.35 4.72 13.19
C LEU A 11 20.56 4.87 11.67
N LYS A 12 21.58 4.20 11.13
CA LYS A 12 21.72 3.98 9.70
C LYS A 12 20.62 2.97 9.43
N SER A 13 19.51 3.51 8.93
CA SER A 13 18.45 2.75 8.29
C SER A 13 19.10 1.63 7.51
N ASP A 14 18.89 0.40 7.97
CA ASP A 14 19.37 -0.77 7.26
C ASP A 14 18.83 -0.64 5.81
N PRO A 15 19.68 -0.74 4.78
CA PRO A 15 19.26 -0.55 3.40
C PRO A 15 18.08 -1.47 3.03
N HIS A 16 17.93 -2.60 3.71
CA HIS A 16 16.80 -3.50 3.57
C HIS A 16 15.51 -2.99 4.23
N ILE A 17 15.59 -2.29 5.36
CA ILE A 17 14.41 -1.65 5.98
C ILE A 17 13.88 -0.54 5.07
N SER A 18 14.79 0.31 4.54
CA SER A 18 14.39 1.37 3.61
C SER A 18 13.80 0.82 2.32
N SER A 19 14.35 -0.28 1.79
CA SER A 19 13.83 -0.95 0.59
C SER A 19 12.42 -1.51 0.81
N LYS A 20 12.15 -2.17 1.95
CA LYS A 20 10.81 -2.66 2.29
C LYS A 20 9.79 -1.53 2.47
N ILE A 21 10.19 -0.43 3.12
CA ILE A 21 9.32 0.75 3.28
C ILE A 21 9.01 1.36 1.90
N HIS A 22 10.00 1.50 1.03
CA HIS A 22 9.83 2.04 -0.31
C HIS A 22 8.87 1.18 -1.15
N VAL A 23 9.09 -0.14 -1.19
CA VAL A 23 8.22 -1.08 -1.92
C VAL A 23 6.79 -1.07 -1.37
N SER A 24 6.63 -0.99 -0.05
CA SER A 24 5.29 -0.92 0.57
C SER A 24 4.55 0.36 0.18
N LYS A 25 5.24 1.51 0.15
CA LYS A 25 4.66 2.79 -0.29
C LYS A 25 4.29 2.78 -1.77
N GLN A 26 5.14 2.22 -2.62
CA GLN A 26 4.84 2.08 -4.05
C GLN A 26 3.63 1.18 -4.28
N THR A 27 3.56 0.05 -3.57
CA THR A 27 2.42 -0.87 -3.62
C THR A 27 1.13 -0.18 -3.21
N TYR A 28 1.15 0.59 -2.11
CA TYR A 28 -0.02 1.36 -1.68
C TYR A 28 -0.45 2.38 -2.74
N GLY A 29 0.50 3.14 -3.32
CA GLY A 29 0.22 4.11 -4.37
C GLY A 29 -0.51 3.46 -5.55
N SER A 30 0.03 2.35 -6.07
CA SER A 30 -0.61 1.62 -7.17
C SER A 30 -2.00 1.08 -6.78
N LEU A 31 -2.20 0.59 -5.56
CA LEU A 31 -3.53 0.15 -5.09
C LEU A 31 -4.51 1.31 -5.00
N SER A 32 -4.08 2.44 -4.46
CA SER A 32 -4.89 3.66 -4.33
C SER A 32 -5.30 4.19 -5.71
N ASP A 33 -4.36 4.27 -6.65
CA ASP A 33 -4.62 4.68 -8.03
C ASP A 33 -5.62 3.74 -8.72
N MET A 34 -5.45 2.42 -8.56
CA MET A 34 -6.39 1.43 -9.09
C MET A 34 -7.77 1.59 -8.45
N MET A 35 -7.86 1.74 -7.13
CA MET A 35 -9.14 1.91 -6.42
C MET A 35 -9.84 3.25 -6.75
N GLY A 36 -9.12 4.25 -7.24
CA GLY A 36 -9.68 5.49 -7.76
C GLY A 36 -10.34 5.37 -9.13
N GLN A 37 -10.13 4.25 -9.84
CA GLN A 37 -10.73 4.00 -11.16
C GLN A 37 -12.11 3.32 -11.02
N ARG A 38 -13.07 3.74 -11.85
CA ARG A 38 -14.46 3.22 -11.79
C ARG A 38 -14.58 1.72 -12.08
N ASP A 39 -13.68 1.18 -12.89
CA ASP A 39 -13.74 -0.22 -13.33
C ASP A 39 -13.05 -1.19 -12.36
N PHE A 40 -12.49 -0.67 -11.28
CA PHE A 40 -11.80 -1.44 -10.24
C PHE A 40 -12.67 -1.46 -8.98
N SER A 41 -12.64 -2.58 -8.28
CA SER A 41 -13.37 -2.77 -7.04
C SER A 41 -12.54 -3.60 -6.06
N TRP A 42 -12.95 -3.64 -4.79
CA TRP A 42 -12.26 -4.38 -3.74
C TRP A 42 -13.10 -5.56 -3.27
N ASN A 43 -12.50 -6.74 -3.14
CA ASN A 43 -13.10 -7.89 -2.47
C ASN A 43 -12.62 -7.93 -1.03
N GLU A 44 -13.53 -7.68 -0.08
CA GLU A 44 -13.22 -7.69 1.36
C GLU A 44 -12.85 -9.08 1.89
N THR A 45 -13.47 -10.15 1.37
CA THR A 45 -13.24 -11.53 1.81
C THR A 45 -11.85 -12.04 1.41
N SER A 46 -11.46 -11.81 0.16
CA SER A 46 -10.16 -12.21 -0.37
C SER A 46 -9.08 -11.14 -0.13
N GLN A 47 -9.49 -9.93 0.25
CA GLN A 47 -8.63 -8.75 0.40
C GLN A 47 -7.84 -8.46 -0.87
N MET A 48 -8.53 -8.42 -2.02
CA MET A 48 -7.92 -8.36 -3.35
C MET A 48 -8.66 -7.38 -4.27
N ILE A 49 -7.95 -6.90 -5.29
CA ILE A 49 -8.57 -6.13 -6.38
C ILE A 49 -9.42 -7.06 -7.24
N VAL A 50 -10.65 -6.62 -7.52
CA VAL A 50 -11.57 -7.21 -8.50
C VAL A 50 -11.69 -6.28 -9.69
N VAL A 51 -11.38 -6.81 -10.86
CA VAL A 51 -11.47 -6.07 -12.12
C VAL A 51 -11.56 -7.08 -13.27
N SER A 52 -12.28 -6.73 -14.34
CA SER A 52 -12.38 -7.59 -15.52
C SER A 52 -11.01 -7.82 -16.17
N ASP A 53 -10.83 -8.94 -16.87
CA ASP A 53 -9.55 -9.27 -17.51
C ASP A 53 -9.16 -8.21 -18.55
N ASN A 54 -10.11 -7.75 -19.38
CA ASN A 54 -9.87 -6.76 -20.43
C ASN A 54 -9.39 -5.40 -19.87
N VAL A 55 -10.03 -4.91 -18.81
CA VAL A 55 -9.63 -3.66 -18.15
C VAL A 55 -8.25 -3.81 -17.54
N PHE A 56 -7.97 -4.94 -16.89
CA PHE A 56 -6.67 -5.18 -16.28
C PHE A 56 -5.55 -5.31 -17.31
N GLU A 57 -5.76 -6.04 -18.41
CA GLU A 57 -4.80 -6.13 -19.50
C GLU A 57 -4.48 -4.77 -20.13
N SER A 58 -5.50 -3.90 -20.23
CA SER A 58 -5.31 -2.53 -20.68
C SER A 58 -4.51 -1.71 -19.67
N TYR A 59 -4.79 -1.89 -18.38
CA TYR A 59 -4.06 -1.22 -17.29
C TYR A 59 -2.60 -1.69 -17.17
N LEU A 60 -2.32 -2.97 -17.45
CA LEU A 60 -0.96 -3.51 -17.49
C LEU A 60 -0.07 -2.84 -18.54
N LYS A 61 -0.65 -2.28 -19.61
CA LYS A 61 0.10 -1.50 -20.60
C LYS A 61 0.52 -0.14 -20.07
N VAL A 62 -0.18 0.38 -19.07
CA VAL A 62 0.10 1.66 -18.40
C VAL A 62 1.09 1.44 -17.25
N ASP A 63 0.85 0.45 -16.38
CA ASP A 63 1.76 0.07 -15.31
C ASP A 63 1.98 -1.46 -15.29
N PRO A 64 3.09 -1.96 -15.87
CA PRO A 64 3.41 -3.39 -15.85
C PRO A 64 3.69 -3.95 -14.45
N ASN A 65 4.00 -3.10 -13.46
CA ASN A 65 4.40 -3.54 -12.13
C ASN A 65 3.23 -4.14 -11.33
N VAL A 66 1.99 -3.75 -11.66
CA VAL A 66 0.78 -4.22 -10.97
C VAL A 66 0.38 -5.65 -11.36
N LYS A 67 1.07 -6.28 -12.32
CA LYS A 67 0.82 -7.67 -12.73
C LYS A 67 0.78 -8.65 -11.57
N THR A 68 1.68 -8.47 -10.61
CA THR A 68 1.77 -9.34 -9.43
C THR A 68 0.72 -9.04 -8.37
N MET A 69 -0.01 -7.92 -8.50
CA MET A 69 -0.95 -7.43 -7.49
C MET A 69 -2.34 -8.05 -7.65
N ARG A 70 -2.78 -8.38 -8.87
CA ARG A 70 -4.12 -8.97 -9.12
C ARG A 70 -4.37 -10.26 -8.36
N PHE A 71 -3.35 -11.10 -8.19
CA PHE A 71 -3.48 -12.42 -7.56
C PHE A 71 -2.96 -12.44 -6.13
N LYS A 72 -2.74 -11.26 -5.53
CA LYS A 72 -2.13 -11.13 -4.22
C LYS A 72 -3.10 -10.49 -3.24
N PRO A 73 -3.30 -11.07 -2.05
CA PRO A 73 -4.08 -10.43 -1.00
C PRO A 73 -3.27 -9.27 -0.37
N PHE A 74 -3.94 -8.15 -0.11
CA PHE A 74 -3.41 -7.01 0.65
C PHE A 74 -4.26 -6.78 1.90
N PRO A 75 -4.07 -7.59 2.96
CA PRO A 75 -4.83 -7.49 4.21
C PRO A 75 -4.77 -6.13 4.88
N TYR A 76 -3.66 -5.42 4.70
CA TYR A 76 -3.41 -4.13 5.34
C TYR A 76 -3.91 -2.94 4.53
N PHE A 77 -4.40 -3.15 3.31
CA PHE A 77 -4.87 -2.05 2.47
C PHE A 77 -6.02 -1.25 3.10
N PRO A 78 -7.07 -1.88 3.69
CA PRO A 78 -8.12 -1.13 4.38
C PRO A 78 -7.60 -0.30 5.56
N ILE A 79 -6.67 -0.85 6.34
CA ILE A 79 -6.05 -0.15 7.47
C ILE A 79 -5.21 1.05 6.97
N TRP A 80 -4.50 0.88 5.85
CA TRP A 80 -3.76 1.97 5.22
C TRP A 80 -4.71 3.06 4.72
N CYS A 81 -5.82 2.71 4.05
CA CYS A 81 -6.85 3.67 3.68
C CYS A 81 -7.39 4.41 4.91
N GLU A 82 -7.77 3.71 5.99
CA GLU A 82 -8.29 4.35 7.20
C GLU A 82 -7.30 5.35 7.81
N ILE A 83 -6.02 4.97 7.96
CA ILE A 83 -4.98 5.84 8.52
C ILE A 83 -4.74 7.06 7.61
N LEU A 84 -4.68 6.84 6.30
CA LEU A 84 -4.32 7.87 5.32
C LEU A 84 -5.53 8.76 4.95
N GLU A 85 -6.76 8.28 5.10
CA GLU A 85 -7.98 9.08 4.95
C GLU A 85 -8.24 9.91 6.21
N ASN A 86 -7.93 9.38 7.39
CA ASN A 86 -8.06 10.10 8.65
C ASN A 86 -7.04 11.25 8.80
N GLU A 87 -5.83 11.14 8.23
CA GLU A 87 -4.88 12.26 8.16
C GLU A 87 -5.28 13.34 7.13
N ASN A 88 -6.10 12.98 6.13
CA ASN A 88 -6.58 13.91 5.09
C ASN A 88 -7.94 14.55 5.41
N GLY A 89 -8.50 14.31 6.59
CA GLY A 89 -9.59 15.12 7.15
C GLY A 89 -10.91 15.06 6.37
N VAL A 90 -11.30 13.89 5.84
CA VAL A 90 -12.71 13.67 5.48
C VAL A 90 -13.38 12.96 6.64
N SER A 91 -13.87 13.76 7.58
CA SER A 91 -14.84 13.34 8.57
C SER A 91 -16.10 12.84 7.85
N HIS A 92 -16.20 11.53 7.60
CA HIS A 92 -17.50 10.93 7.30
C HIS A 92 -18.30 10.89 8.61
N ILE A 93 -18.98 12.01 8.83
CA ILE A 93 -20.22 12.10 9.57
C ILE A 93 -21.20 11.04 9.04
N ASN A 94 -21.19 9.85 9.64
CA ASN A 94 -22.29 8.91 9.45
C ASN A 94 -23.47 9.42 10.26
N SER A 95 -24.35 10.15 9.60
CA SER A 95 -25.71 10.44 10.05
C SER A 95 -26.64 9.42 9.42
N SER A 96 -27.09 8.45 10.22
CA SER A 96 -28.44 7.85 10.25
C SER A 96 -28.45 6.63 11.17
#